data_AF-A0AAJ2ATX7-F1
#
_entry.id   AF-A0AAJ2ATX7-F1
#
_cell.length_a   1.000
_cell.length_b   1.000
_cell.length_c   1.000
_cell.angle_alpha   90.00
_cell.angle_beta   90.00
_cell.angle_gamma   90.00
#
_symmetry.space_group_name_H-M   'P 1'
#
loop_
_entity.id
_entity.type
_entity.pdbx_description
1 polymer ?
#
loop_
_entity_poly.entity_id
_entity_poly.type
_entity_poly.pdbx_seq_one_letter_code
_entity_poly.pdbx_strand_id
1 'polypeptide(L)'
;MHHIEQELPMYREIFPYLRDRQWRLWIAPENGGGFVTSDRPVSIVWQERPTVGSMLGFASPKSSLAFPLSRTMAIAGHFDAQDGTYVASHEQVATINTIVICFADRQVYSDDEQFR
;
A
#
# COMPACT_ATOMS: atom_id res chain seq x y z
N MET A 1 -23.81 14.63 -4.03
CA MET A 1 -22.88 15.76 -3.76
C MET A 1 -22.60 15.97 -2.27
N HIS A 2 -23.58 15.79 -1.37
CA HIS A 2 -23.43 15.98 0.08
C HIS A 2 -22.30 15.15 0.76
N HIS A 3 -22.03 13.92 0.28
CA HIS A 3 -20.94 13.07 0.82
C HIS A 3 -19.54 13.63 0.52
N ILE A 4 -19.33 14.18 -0.69
CA ILE A 4 -18.04 14.75 -1.11
C ILE A 4 -17.72 15.99 -0.27
N GLU A 5 -18.73 16.82 0.03
CA GLU A 5 -18.57 18.03 0.83
C GLU A 5 -18.19 17.75 2.30
N GLN A 6 -18.59 16.59 2.84
CA GLN A 6 -18.24 16.16 4.20
C GLN A 6 -16.86 15.47 4.27
N GLU A 7 -16.42 14.82 3.19
CA GLU A 7 -15.13 14.14 3.14
C GLU A 7 -13.95 15.07 2.80
N LEU A 8 -14.19 16.14 2.04
CA LEU A 8 -13.17 17.13 1.67
C LEU A 8 -12.49 17.84 2.86
N PRO A 9 -13.17 18.16 3.97
CA PRO A 9 -12.51 18.65 5.19
C PRO A 9 -11.51 17.64 5.76
N MET A 10 -11.84 16.34 5.78
CA MET A 10 -10.96 15.29 6.29
C MET A 10 -9.68 15.18 5.46
N TYR A 11 -9.76 15.42 4.15
CA TYR A 11 -8.60 15.48 3.28
C TYR A 11 -7.56 16.49 3.78
N ARG A 12 -7.99 17.67 4.28
CA ARG A 12 -7.06 18.69 4.79
C ARG A 12 -6.30 18.22 6.03
N GLU A 13 -6.94 17.42 6.87
CA GLU A 13 -6.34 16.88 8.09
C GLU A 13 -5.39 15.72 7.80
N ILE A 14 -5.73 14.83 6.86
CA ILE A 14 -4.91 13.66 6.54
C ILE A 14 -3.76 13.98 5.58
N PHE A 15 -3.93 14.97 4.70
CA PHE A 15 -2.98 15.26 3.63
C PHE A 15 -1.55 15.54 4.11
N PRO A 16 -1.31 16.30 5.21
CA PRO A 16 0.04 16.47 5.74
C PRO A 16 0.71 15.13 6.04
N TYR A 17 0.01 14.18 6.65
CA TYR A 17 0.54 12.85 6.97
C TYR A 17 0.77 11.97 5.74
N LEU A 18 0.01 12.18 4.66
CA LEU A 18 0.27 11.51 3.38
C LEU A 18 1.46 12.15 2.66
N ARG A 19 1.56 13.48 2.66
CA ARG A 19 2.64 14.23 2.02
C ARG A 19 3.99 13.98 2.71
N ASP A 20 4.01 13.92 4.03
CA ASP A 20 5.24 13.80 4.81
C ASP A 20 5.78 12.36 4.83
N ARG A 21 5.06 11.40 4.22
CA ARG A 21 5.58 10.07 3.93
C ARG A 21 6.55 10.12 2.78
N GLN A 22 7.54 9.25 2.89
CA GLN A 22 8.46 8.89 1.85
C GLN A 22 7.82 7.81 0.97
N TRP A 23 7.59 8.15 -0.29
CA TRP A 23 6.90 7.37 -1.30
C TRP A 23 7.87 6.67 -2.24
N ARG A 24 7.72 5.35 -2.34
CA ARG A 24 8.45 4.50 -3.27
C ARG A 24 7.54 3.97 -4.34
N LEU A 25 7.92 4.14 -5.59
CA LEU A 25 7.34 3.45 -6.73
C LEU A 25 8.14 2.17 -6.98
N TRP A 26 7.49 1.04 -6.80
CA TRP A 26 8.04 -0.28 -7.09
C TRP A 26 7.66 -0.71 -8.50
N ILE A 27 8.66 -1.06 -9.29
CA ILE A 27 8.50 -1.63 -10.63
C ILE A 27 8.72 -3.14 -10.52
N ALA A 28 7.73 -3.94 -10.93
CA ALA A 28 7.88 -5.39 -10.97
C ALA A 28 9.01 -5.77 -11.94
N PRO A 29 9.85 -6.78 -11.63
CA PRO A 29 10.85 -7.24 -12.57
C PRO A 29 10.17 -8.02 -13.70
N GLU A 30 10.79 -8.05 -14.89
CA GLU A 30 10.21 -8.66 -16.11
C GLU A 30 9.74 -10.12 -15.92
N ASN A 31 10.37 -10.87 -15.00
CA ASN A 31 10.05 -12.27 -14.68
C ASN A 31 9.60 -12.45 -13.21
N GLY A 32 8.93 -11.46 -12.63
CA GLY A 32 8.55 -11.44 -11.20
C GLY A 32 7.10 -11.75 -10.87
N GLY A 33 6.29 -12.06 -11.88
CA GLY A 33 4.84 -12.27 -11.74
C GLY A 33 3.99 -11.02 -11.60
N GLY A 34 4.56 -10.02 -10.95
CA GLY A 34 3.95 -8.71 -10.80
C GLY A 34 3.04 -8.61 -9.58
N PHE A 35 2.37 -7.46 -9.48
CA PHE A 35 1.54 -7.12 -8.34
C PHE A 35 0.09 -7.54 -8.58
N VAL A 36 -0.51 -8.14 -7.56
CA VAL A 36 -1.96 -8.40 -7.50
C VAL A 36 -2.63 -7.27 -6.74
N THR A 37 -3.92 -7.05 -6.99
CA THR A 37 -4.73 -6.05 -6.29
C THR A 37 -5.96 -6.69 -5.65
N SER A 38 -6.81 -5.92 -4.99
CA SER A 38 -8.01 -6.42 -4.33
C SER A 38 -9.15 -5.42 -4.41
N ASP A 39 -10.31 -5.80 -3.89
CA ASP A 39 -11.45 -4.92 -3.68
C ASP A 39 -11.21 -3.83 -2.61
N ARG A 40 -10.09 -3.93 -1.88
CA ARG A 40 -9.58 -2.90 -0.97
C ARG A 40 -8.09 -2.64 -1.24
N PRO A 41 -7.75 -1.92 -2.33
CA PRO A 41 -6.38 -1.87 -2.86
C PRO A 41 -5.39 -1.13 -1.95
N VAL A 42 -5.88 -0.29 -1.03
CA VAL A 42 -5.04 0.44 -0.08
C VAL A 42 -4.96 -0.30 1.25
N SER A 43 -3.77 -0.82 1.54
CA SER A 43 -3.45 -1.52 2.77
C SER A 43 -2.59 -0.66 3.69
N ILE A 44 -2.96 -0.61 4.97
CA ILE A 44 -2.14 -0.02 6.03
C ILE A 44 -1.67 -1.18 6.91
N VAL A 45 -0.37 -1.28 7.12
CA VAL A 45 0.23 -2.30 7.98
C VAL A 45 1.20 -1.69 8.96
N TRP A 46 1.47 -2.39 10.06
CA TRP A 46 2.58 -2.03 10.92
C TRP A 46 3.90 -2.54 10.31
N GLN A 47 4.95 -1.72 10.36
CA GLN A 47 6.30 -2.12 9.98
C GLN A 47 6.90 -3.16 10.94
N GLU A 48 6.45 -3.12 12.19
CA GLU A 48 6.91 -3.97 13.28
C GLU A 48 5.69 -4.45 14.08
N ARG A 49 5.89 -5.42 14.97
CA ARG A 49 4.80 -5.86 15.86
C ARG A 49 4.29 -4.67 16.70
N PRO A 50 2.97 -4.36 16.67
CA PRO A 50 2.45 -3.26 17.46
C PRO A 50 2.49 -3.58 18.96
N THR A 51 2.61 -2.53 19.77
CA THR A 51 2.37 -2.64 21.21
C THR A 51 0.88 -2.87 21.49
N VAL A 52 0.58 -3.54 22.60
CA VAL A 52 -0.80 -3.81 23.01
C VAL A 52 -1.58 -2.50 23.16
N GLY A 53 -2.74 -2.41 22.51
CA GLY A 53 -3.61 -1.23 22.54
C GLY A 53 -3.29 -0.16 21.48
N SER A 54 -2.26 -0.34 20.64
CA SER A 54 -1.98 0.59 19.55
C SER A 54 -3.05 0.53 18.45
N MET A 55 -3.49 1.70 18.00
CA MET A 55 -4.41 1.85 16.86
C MET A 55 -3.62 2.16 15.58
N LEU A 56 -3.97 1.48 14.50
CA LEU A 56 -3.37 1.67 13.18
C LEU A 56 -4.16 2.70 12.39
N GLY A 57 -3.46 3.71 11.87
CA GLY A 57 -4.03 4.72 10.99
C GLY A 57 -2.98 5.38 10.12
N PHE A 58 -3.43 6.27 9.23
CA PHE A 58 -2.58 6.96 8.26
C PHE A 58 -1.53 7.90 8.88
N ALA A 59 -1.71 8.31 10.12
CA ALA A 59 -0.74 9.13 10.85
C ALA A 59 0.16 8.31 11.80
N SER A 60 0.00 6.99 11.89
CA SER A 60 0.79 6.17 12.81
C SER A 60 2.26 6.12 12.35
N PRO A 61 3.26 6.54 13.15
CA PRO A 61 4.65 6.69 12.70
C PRO A 61 5.29 5.40 12.16
N LYS A 62 4.91 4.25 12.73
CA LYS A 62 5.41 2.93 12.31
C LYS A 62 4.49 2.21 11.33
N SER A 63 3.64 2.94 10.62
CA SER A 63 2.77 2.36 9.60
C SER A 63 3.36 2.46 8.21
N SER A 64 3.15 1.42 7.41
CA SER A 64 3.39 1.39 5.98
C SER A 64 2.05 1.43 5.26
N LEU A 65 2.01 2.22 4.20
CA LEU A 65 0.99 2.12 3.16
C LEU A 65 1.54 1.28 2.02
N ALA A 66 0.73 0.40 1.47
CA ALA A 66 1.01 -0.27 0.22
C ALA A 66 -0.27 -0.31 -0.61
N PHE A 67 -0.16 0.05 -1.89
CA PHE A 67 -1.24 -0.15 -2.84
C PHE A 67 -0.70 -0.38 -4.25
N PRO A 68 -1.09 -1.49 -4.91
CA PRO A 68 -0.82 -1.74 -6.32
C PRO A 68 -1.51 -0.70 -7.20
N LEU A 69 -0.80 -0.22 -8.23
CA LEU A 69 -1.37 0.62 -9.28
C LEU A 69 -1.72 -0.19 -10.53
N SER A 70 -0.89 -1.19 -10.83
CA SER A 70 -1.02 -2.09 -11.98
C SER A 70 -0.26 -3.39 -11.69
N ARG A 71 -0.32 -4.35 -12.63
CA ARG A 71 0.52 -5.56 -12.58
C ARG A 71 2.02 -5.23 -12.46
N THR A 72 2.46 -4.12 -13.05
CA THR A 72 3.88 -3.75 -13.15
C THR A 72 4.31 -2.72 -12.12
N MET A 73 3.37 -2.09 -11.39
CA MET A 73 3.68 -0.98 -10.49
C MET A 73 2.91 -1.06 -9.18
N ALA A 74 3.60 -0.77 -8.08
CA ALA A 74 2.98 -0.57 -6.76
C ALA A 74 3.59 0.63 -6.05
N ILE A 75 2.81 1.31 -5.22
CA ILE A 75 3.30 2.39 -4.36
C ILE A 75 3.40 1.87 -2.93
N ALA A 76 4.49 2.23 -2.25
CA ALA A 76 4.59 2.07 -0.81
C ALA A 76 5.02 3.36 -0.11
N GLY A 77 4.36 3.71 0.98
CA GLY A 77 4.59 4.94 1.74
C GLY A 77 5.00 4.67 3.18
N HIS A 78 6.13 5.22 3.62
CA HIS A 78 6.70 5.05 4.97
C HIS A 78 7.17 6.40 5.49
N PHE A 79 7.19 6.63 6.80
CA PHE A 79 7.79 7.88 7.33
C PHE A 79 9.33 7.82 7.29
N ASP A 80 9.92 6.67 7.60
CA ASP A 80 11.37 6.48 7.72
C ASP A 80 11.95 5.73 6.50
N ALA A 81 11.84 6.30 5.31
CA ALA A 81 12.37 5.71 4.09
C ALA A 81 13.00 6.75 3.16
N GLN A 82 13.51 6.30 2.00
CA GLN A 82 13.92 7.19 0.93
C GLN A 82 12.87 7.16 -0.18
N ASP A 83 12.52 8.34 -0.69
CA ASP A 83 11.74 8.51 -1.91
C ASP A 83 12.46 7.94 -3.13
N GLY A 84 11.69 7.40 -4.07
CA GLY A 84 12.23 7.06 -5.39
C GLY A 84 11.49 5.96 -6.13
N THR A 85 12.08 5.60 -7.27
CA THR A 85 11.60 4.49 -8.10
C THR A 85 12.61 3.37 -8.05
N TYR A 86 12.15 2.16 -7.77
CA TYR A 86 12.99 0.99 -7.54
C TYR A 86 12.44 -0.21 -8.31
N VAL A 87 13.33 -1.01 -8.89
CA VAL A 87 12.95 -2.35 -9.37
C VAL A 87 12.83 -3.26 -8.17
N ALA A 88 11.66 -3.88 -8.00
CA ALA A 88 11.38 -4.77 -6.89
C ALA A 88 12.11 -6.10 -7.07
N SER A 89 12.61 -6.67 -5.98
CA SER A 89 12.97 -8.08 -5.93
C SER A 89 11.71 -8.96 -5.90
N HIS A 90 11.85 -10.25 -6.22
CA HIS A 90 10.76 -11.22 -6.06
C HIS A 90 10.20 -11.25 -4.63
N GLU A 91 11.04 -11.08 -3.62
CA GLU A 91 10.62 -11.01 -2.22
C GLU A 91 9.77 -9.75 -1.93
N GLN A 92 10.14 -8.61 -2.52
CA GLN A 92 9.37 -7.37 -2.37
C GLN A 92 8.01 -7.45 -3.07
N VAL A 93 7.95 -8.08 -4.25
CA VAL A 93 6.68 -8.38 -4.94
C VAL A 93 5.81 -9.30 -4.07
N ALA A 94 6.38 -10.40 -3.57
CA ALA A 94 5.66 -11.33 -2.70
C ALA A 94 5.18 -10.65 -1.41
N THR A 95 5.97 -9.76 -0.82
CA THR A 95 5.59 -9.02 0.38
C THR A 95 4.40 -8.10 0.12
N ILE A 96 4.43 -7.31 -0.95
CA ILE A 96 3.32 -6.43 -1.32
C ILE A 96 2.07 -7.24 -1.64
N ASN A 97 2.19 -8.33 -2.40
CA ASN A 97 1.07 -9.20 -2.73
C ASN A 97 0.47 -9.86 -1.46
N THR A 98 1.31 -10.30 -0.53
CA THR A 98 0.86 -10.85 0.76
C THR A 98 0.06 -9.81 1.54
N ILE A 99 0.54 -8.57 1.60
CA ILE A 99 -0.20 -7.47 2.25
C ILE A 99 -1.57 -7.31 1.56
N VAL A 100 -1.61 -7.18 0.24
CA VAL A 100 -2.88 -7.01 -0.49
C VAL A 100 -3.86 -8.15 -0.21
N ILE A 101 -3.38 -9.41 -0.24
CA ILE A 101 -4.19 -10.60 -0.01
C ILE A 101 -4.72 -10.62 1.44
N CYS A 102 -3.88 -10.33 2.43
CA CYS A 102 -4.27 -10.35 3.84
C CYS A 102 -5.30 -9.27 4.19
N PHE A 103 -5.35 -8.16 3.44
CA PHE A 103 -6.24 -7.03 3.70
C PHE A 103 -7.35 -6.86 2.65
N ALA A 104 -7.48 -7.82 1.72
CA ALA A 104 -8.65 -7.92 0.84
C ALA A 104 -9.92 -8.14 1.67
N ASP A 105 -11.05 -7.57 1.24
CA ASP A 105 -12.33 -7.79 1.90
C ASP A 105 -12.95 -9.11 1.41
N ARG A 106 -13.11 -9.25 0.08
CA ARG A 106 -13.76 -10.41 -0.53
C ARG A 106 -12.98 -10.99 -1.71
N GLN A 107 -12.25 -10.16 -2.45
CA GLN A 107 -11.69 -10.54 -3.75
C GLN A 107 -10.26 -10.06 -3.93
N VAL A 108 -9.45 -10.93 -4.53
CA VAL A 108 -8.11 -10.61 -5.03
C VAL A 108 -8.15 -10.73 -6.55
N TYR A 109 -7.55 -9.76 -7.22
CA TYR A 109 -7.49 -9.66 -8.66
C TYR A 109 -6.03 -9.79 -9.12
N SER A 110 -5.84 -10.67 -10.08
CA SER A 110 -4.58 -10.88 -10.79
C SER A 110 -4.93 -10.94 -12.28
N ASP A 111 -3.99 -10.54 -13.13
CA ASP A 111 -4.16 -10.72 -14.58
C ASP A 111 -3.76 -12.13 -15.05
N ASP A 112 -3.15 -12.91 -14.15
CA ASP A 112 -2.91 -14.34 -14.29
C ASP A 112 -3.76 -15.13 -13.28
N GLU A 113 -4.50 -16.13 -13.78
CA GLU A 113 -5.31 -17.06 -12.98
C GLU A 113 -4.46 -17.90 -12.02
N GLN A 114 -3.16 -18.03 -12.27
CA GLN A 114 -2.24 -18.78 -11.43
C GLN A 114 -1.47 -17.91 -10.41
N PHE A 115 -1.69 -16.59 -10.40
CA PHE A 115 -0.99 -15.64 -9.52
C PHE A 115 0.54 -15.74 -9.64
N ARG A 116 1.05 -16.01 -10.85
CA ARG A 116 2.47 -16.20 -11.11
C ARG A 116 3.17 -14.98 -11.64
#